data_AF-A0AAE1AVM3-F1
#
_entry.id   AF-A0AAE1AVM3-F1
#
_cell.length_a   1.000
_cell.length_b   1.000
_cell.length_c   1.000
_cell.angle_alpha   90.00
_cell.angle_beta   90.00
_cell.angle_gamma   90.00
#
_symmetry.space_group_name_H-M   'P 1'
#
loop_
_entity.id
_entity.type
_entity.pdbx_description
1 polymer ?
#
loop_
_entity_poly.entity_id
_entity_poly.type
_entity_poly.pdbx_seq_one_letter_code
_entity_poly.pdbx_strand_id
1 'polypeptide(L)'
;MIRYQLHISTKKGRQLIKWGVDREEVKEYECTNIFLWGQLGSSEHPYRKPTGGEVGLIFIPGAYIKADQYIKTARAIQETTELRIWVALTGSYGMNIPSSRQVKNAVKGAIKKLGKAGMKSKNYVGVGHGLGGHYLQDYAKASNLKALILMGSTLSRKTVLRTYPIPVLTLAAELDGVTRITRIVDEYEKLTANKLSFFQGIYMSPIIFIEGANHARFASGELTAHLKAADLKANITEDQAHRMIGKYFDVFLTVTFSTVDTKINKAIDELSEAFVSSAKKFQPFLDVKNLDTDGLESMWTILAQDFFAHEYADRVAVSNEVLENPWFFGREPSTAFNDGSMIIATTSLIHAADKSDYVLTVMGMESPREIDMKLVAKNAIWKAFASQNDTALRSEPNTCKSLNDLALILALYASSESARERYLTQGRPIVIEEDVMRGANILWAPSPLQMWEDEAGLHVRSIALVTSRDHYCKVMSPYRAMEWVNVDSLRPKPLQG
;
A
#
# COMPACT_ATOMS: atom_id res chain seq x y z
N MET A 1 41.73 1.14 -16.56
CA MET A 1 42.80 0.63 -15.67
C MET A 1 42.40 1.04 -14.26
N ILE A 2 41.87 0.16 -13.43
CA ILE A 2 42.60 -0.82 -12.63
C ILE A 2 41.73 -2.10 -12.53
N ARG A 3 42.34 -3.25 -12.84
CA ARG A 3 41.76 -4.60 -12.67
C ARG A 3 42.09 -5.11 -11.27
N TYR A 4 41.13 -5.71 -10.60
CA TYR A 4 41.38 -6.69 -9.55
C TYR A 4 40.71 -8.01 -9.93
N GLN A 5 41.48 -9.08 -9.79
CA GLN A 5 41.13 -10.47 -10.12
C GLN A 5 41.59 -11.35 -8.94
N LEU A 6 40.99 -12.56 -8.86
CA LEU A 6 41.29 -13.71 -7.97
C LEU A 6 40.67 -13.68 -6.56
N HIS A 7 40.20 -14.79 -5.95
CA HIS A 7 40.29 -16.21 -6.29
C HIS A 7 39.15 -17.01 -5.61
N ILE A 8 38.67 -18.07 -6.26
CA ILE A 8 37.76 -19.08 -5.70
C ILE A 8 38.60 -20.25 -5.16
N SER A 9 38.28 -20.73 -3.95
CA SER A 9 38.80 -21.99 -3.42
C SER A 9 37.63 -22.88 -3.00
N THR A 10 37.61 -24.10 -3.54
CA THR A 10 36.69 -25.18 -3.16
C THR A 10 37.42 -26.19 -2.28
N LYS A 11 36.73 -26.76 -1.28
CA LYS A 11 37.00 -28.13 -0.82
C LYS A 11 35.80 -28.76 -0.13
N LYS A 12 35.55 -30.01 -0.53
CA LYS A 12 34.48 -30.94 -0.13
C LYS A 12 34.69 -31.52 1.28
N GLY A 13 33.61 -31.94 1.94
CA GLY A 13 33.66 -33.02 2.94
C GLY A 13 32.37 -33.32 3.70
N ARG A 14 31.63 -34.37 3.26
CA ARG A 14 30.66 -35.27 3.97
C ARG A 14 29.46 -34.58 4.66
N GLN A 15 28.30 -35.20 4.95
CA GLN A 15 27.91 -36.59 5.22
C GLN A 15 26.38 -36.72 5.11
N LEU A 16 25.86 -37.91 4.78
CA LEU A 16 24.44 -38.27 4.83
C LEU A 16 23.88 -38.23 6.27
N ILE A 17 22.68 -37.68 6.45
CA ILE A 17 21.82 -37.99 7.60
C ILE A 17 20.37 -38.18 7.11
N LYS A 18 19.81 -39.35 7.44
CA LYS A 18 18.42 -39.76 7.23
C LYS A 18 17.47 -38.94 8.12
N TRP A 19 16.33 -38.53 7.56
CA TRP A 19 15.20 -38.04 8.35
C TRP A 19 14.29 -39.21 8.73
N GLY A 20 14.35 -39.62 9.99
CA GLY A 20 13.28 -40.34 10.67
C GLY A 20 12.40 -39.30 11.37
N VAL A 21 11.08 -39.39 11.17
CA VAL A 21 10.10 -38.55 11.85
C VAL A 21 9.53 -39.37 12.99
N ASP A 22 10.06 -39.18 14.20
CA ASP A 22 9.39 -39.57 15.43
C ASP A 22 8.55 -38.40 15.95
N ARG A 23 7.34 -38.73 16.37
CA ARG A 23 6.40 -37.86 17.07
C ARG A 23 6.92 -37.65 18.49
N GLU A 24 7.05 -36.40 18.93
CA GLU A 24 7.04 -36.09 20.35
C GLU A 24 6.44 -34.70 20.68
N GLU A 25 5.62 -34.74 21.72
CA GLU A 25 5.39 -33.74 22.77
C GLU A 25 5.13 -32.27 22.41
N VAL A 26 3.87 -31.89 22.65
CA VAL A 26 3.46 -30.49 22.82
C VAL A 26 4.02 -29.97 24.15
N LYS A 27 5.23 -29.37 24.12
CA LYS A 27 5.70 -28.53 25.23
C LYS A 27 4.87 -27.25 25.29
N GLU A 28 4.32 -26.97 26.47
CA GLU A 28 3.77 -25.66 26.80
C GLU A 28 4.87 -24.60 26.65
N TYR A 29 4.68 -23.67 25.72
CA TYR A 29 5.56 -22.51 25.58
C TYR A 29 5.31 -21.56 26.75
N GLU A 30 6.19 -21.57 27.76
CA GLU A 30 6.24 -20.51 28.77
C GLU A 30 6.55 -19.17 28.08
N CYS A 31 5.65 -18.19 28.27
CA CYS A 31 5.82 -16.81 27.79
C CYS A 31 6.88 -16.07 28.62
N THR A 32 8.16 -16.38 28.38
CA THR A 32 9.30 -15.90 29.18
C THR A 32 9.69 -14.45 28.92
N ASN A 33 9.45 -13.86 27.73
CA ASN A 33 9.80 -12.45 27.46
C ASN A 33 8.57 -11.57 27.20
N ILE A 34 7.97 -11.09 28.29
CA ILE A 34 7.09 -9.91 28.24
C ILE A 34 7.80 -8.86 29.07
N PHE A 35 8.23 -7.78 28.42
CA PHE A 35 8.75 -6.62 29.12
C PHE A 35 7.55 -5.80 29.58
N LEU A 36 7.31 -5.81 30.88
CA LEU A 36 6.37 -4.89 31.50
C LEU A 36 7.11 -3.58 31.71
N TRP A 37 6.68 -2.54 31.01
CA TRP A 37 7.15 -1.20 31.28
C TRP A 37 6.14 -0.55 32.22
N GLY A 38 6.51 -0.42 33.50
CA GLY A 38 5.65 0.15 34.56
C GLY A 38 5.80 -0.42 35.97
N GLN A 39 6.63 -1.45 36.20
CA GLN A 39 6.95 -1.92 37.56
C GLN A 39 8.33 -2.58 37.63
N LEU A 40 9.34 -1.78 38.01
CA LEU A 40 10.41 -2.22 38.89
C LEU A 40 10.71 -1.03 39.81
N GLY A 41 10.72 -1.26 41.12
CA GLY A 41 10.99 -0.27 42.16
C GLY A 41 12.45 0.19 42.21
N SER A 42 13.06 0.52 41.08
CA SER A 42 14.25 1.36 41.05
C SER A 42 13.80 2.81 40.86
N SER A 43 14.34 3.69 41.69
CA SER A 43 14.01 5.11 41.87
C SER A 43 14.21 6.02 40.64
N GLU A 44 14.22 5.49 39.41
CA GLU A 44 14.60 6.26 38.21
C GLU A 44 13.55 6.34 37.10
N HIS A 45 12.40 5.64 37.14
CA HIS A 45 11.53 5.58 35.95
C HIS A 45 10.03 5.82 36.21
N PRO A 46 9.60 7.08 36.39
CA PRO A 46 8.21 7.44 36.70
C PRO A 46 7.50 8.02 35.46
N TYR A 47 7.07 7.17 34.51
CA TYR A 47 6.28 7.67 33.35
C TYR A 47 4.80 7.31 33.40
N ARG A 48 4.32 6.87 34.56
CA ARG A 48 2.91 6.56 34.76
C ARG A 48 2.24 7.69 35.52
N LYS A 49 1.24 8.32 34.91
CA LYS A 49 0.39 9.30 35.61
C LYS A 49 -0.30 8.63 36.81
N PRO A 50 -0.31 9.28 37.99
CA PRO A 50 -0.84 8.67 39.21
C PRO A 50 -2.36 8.46 39.14
N THR A 51 -3.05 9.33 38.40
CA THR A 51 -4.50 9.40 38.24
C THR A 51 -4.91 9.20 36.77
N GLY A 52 -6.20 8.97 36.51
CA GLY A 52 -6.76 8.76 35.17
C GLY A 52 -7.24 7.32 34.89
N GLY A 53 -8.08 7.17 33.87
CA GLY A 53 -8.58 5.86 33.42
C GLY A 53 -7.43 4.96 32.97
N GLU A 54 -7.48 3.68 33.38
CA GLU A 54 -6.44 2.72 33.01
C GLU A 54 -6.70 2.02 31.69
N VAL A 55 -5.69 2.03 30.82
CA VAL A 55 -5.68 1.31 29.56
C VAL A 55 -4.38 0.52 29.42
N GLY A 56 -4.47 -0.73 28.99
CA GLY A 56 -3.34 -1.63 28.78
C GLY A 56 -3.07 -1.85 27.30
N LEU A 57 -1.92 -1.42 26.82
CA LEU A 57 -1.47 -1.62 25.43
C LEU A 57 -0.64 -2.90 25.35
N ILE A 58 -1.02 -3.79 24.43
CA ILE A 58 -0.34 -5.07 24.21
C ILE A 58 0.27 -5.04 22.81
N PHE A 59 1.58 -4.84 22.74
CA PHE A 59 2.32 -4.71 21.49
C PHE A 59 2.70 -6.08 20.94
N ILE A 60 2.30 -6.34 19.70
CA ILE A 60 2.73 -7.44 18.86
C ILE A 60 3.69 -6.88 17.80
N PRO A 61 4.98 -7.26 17.84
CA PRO A 61 5.99 -6.69 16.96
C PRO A 61 5.79 -7.08 15.50
N GLY A 62 6.43 -6.35 14.59
CA GLY A 62 6.55 -6.72 13.18
C GLY A 62 7.53 -7.87 12.99
N ALA A 63 7.52 -8.45 11.79
CA ALA A 63 8.47 -9.51 11.43
C ALA A 63 9.90 -9.00 11.57
N TYR A 64 10.74 -9.78 12.26
CA TYR A 64 12.16 -9.49 12.48
C TYR A 64 12.46 -8.25 13.36
N ILE A 65 11.46 -7.66 14.00
CA ILE A 65 11.62 -6.54 14.93
C ILE A 65 11.47 -7.08 16.35
N LYS A 66 12.42 -6.77 17.23
CA LYS A 66 12.38 -7.22 18.62
C LYS A 66 11.41 -6.37 19.45
N ALA A 67 10.91 -6.94 20.53
CA ALA A 67 9.94 -6.28 21.41
C ALA A 67 10.49 -4.99 22.06
N ASP A 68 11.76 -5.00 22.46
CA ASP A 68 12.46 -3.87 23.10
C ASP A 68 12.64 -2.67 22.17
N GLN A 69 12.60 -2.87 20.85
CA GLN A 69 12.66 -1.78 19.86
C GLN A 69 11.43 -0.86 19.92
N TYR A 70 10.35 -1.23 20.61
CA TYR A 70 9.16 -0.41 20.78
C TYR A 70 9.16 0.41 22.08
N ILE A 71 10.22 0.36 22.89
CA ILE A 71 10.29 1.08 24.17
C ILE A 71 10.10 2.59 24.00
N LYS A 72 10.75 3.20 23.01
CA LYS A 72 10.63 4.66 22.78
C LYS A 72 9.24 5.04 22.27
N THR A 73 8.68 4.27 21.35
CA THR A 73 7.29 4.45 20.89
C THR A 73 6.30 4.37 22.06
N ALA A 74 6.43 3.34 22.90
CA ALA A 74 5.61 3.15 24.09
C ALA A 74 5.74 4.33 25.09
N ARG A 75 6.96 4.83 25.28
CA ARG A 75 7.22 5.98 26.14
C ARG A 75 6.59 7.26 25.59
N ALA A 76 6.74 7.54 24.30
CA ALA A 76 6.14 8.71 23.66
C ALA A 76 4.61 8.70 23.82
N ILE A 77 3.97 7.52 23.74
CA ILE A 77 2.54 7.37 24.01
C ILE A 77 2.22 7.72 25.46
N GLN A 78 2.96 7.16 26.43
CA GLN A 78 2.76 7.42 27.86
C GLN A 78 2.98 8.88 28.27
N GLU A 79 3.93 9.56 27.63
CA GLU A 79 4.23 10.98 27.87
C GLU A 79 3.13 11.89 27.34
N THR A 80 2.53 11.53 26.19
CA THR A 80 1.53 12.36 25.52
C THR A 80 0.15 12.25 26.19
N THR A 81 -0.25 11.01 26.49
CA THR A 81 -1.60 10.70 27.00
C THR A 81 -1.87 11.15 28.43
N GLU A 82 -3.09 11.59 28.70
CA GLU A 82 -3.58 11.80 30.08
C GLU A 82 -4.12 10.52 30.75
N LEU A 83 -4.38 9.48 29.96
CA LEU A 83 -4.77 8.18 30.49
C LEU A 83 -3.60 7.49 31.21
N ARG A 84 -3.94 6.61 32.13
CA ARG A 84 -2.96 5.80 32.84
C ARG A 84 -2.60 4.58 32.00
N ILE A 85 -1.65 4.77 31.09
CA ILE A 85 -1.22 3.74 30.13
C ILE A 85 -0.25 2.74 30.75
N TRP A 86 -0.62 1.47 30.64
CA TRP A 86 0.24 0.33 30.89
C TRP A 86 0.68 -0.30 29.57
N VAL A 87 1.92 -0.77 29.49
CA VAL A 87 2.45 -1.35 28.26
C VAL A 87 3.02 -2.74 28.52
N ALA A 88 2.60 -3.69 27.70
CA ALA A 88 3.21 -5.01 27.58
C ALA A 88 3.82 -5.16 26.19
N LEU A 89 5.16 -5.20 26.14
CA LEU A 89 5.91 -5.49 24.92
C LEU A 89 6.12 -7.01 24.84
N THR A 90 5.42 -7.66 23.92
CA THR A 90 5.49 -9.12 23.79
C THR A 90 6.61 -9.55 22.86
N GLY A 91 7.36 -10.59 23.23
CA GLY A 91 8.50 -11.09 22.46
C GLY A 91 8.57 -12.62 22.44
N SER A 92 9.77 -13.16 22.17
CA SER A 92 10.04 -14.59 22.01
C SER A 92 9.24 -15.29 20.92
N TYR A 93 8.94 -14.57 19.84
CA TYR A 93 8.38 -15.17 18.63
C TYR A 93 9.45 -16.01 17.92
N GLY A 94 9.02 -17.08 17.25
CA GLY A 94 9.94 -17.97 16.54
C GLY A 94 10.62 -17.16 15.44
N MET A 95 11.95 -17.10 15.43
CA MET A 95 12.73 -16.25 14.51
C MET A 95 12.34 -14.75 14.54
N ASN A 96 11.75 -14.26 15.63
CA ASN A 96 11.14 -12.92 15.73
C ASN A 96 10.02 -12.66 14.71
N ILE A 97 9.31 -13.71 14.30
CA ILE A 97 8.17 -13.61 13.38
C ILE A 97 6.91 -14.02 14.15
N PRO A 98 5.96 -13.12 14.40
CA PRO A 98 4.71 -13.49 15.02
C PRO A 98 3.95 -14.53 14.20
N SER A 99 3.10 -15.31 14.86
CA SER A 99 2.18 -16.25 14.22
C SER A 99 0.85 -16.26 14.95
N SER A 100 -0.24 -16.67 14.30
CA SER A 100 -1.59 -16.66 14.91
C SER A 100 -1.65 -17.40 16.25
N ARG A 101 -0.96 -18.55 16.37
CA ARG A 101 -0.90 -19.33 17.62
C ARG A 101 -0.13 -18.58 18.71
N GLN A 102 1.02 -18.00 18.37
CA GLN A 102 1.86 -17.28 19.35
C GLN A 102 1.20 -15.99 19.81
N VAL A 103 0.54 -15.23 18.91
CA VAL A 103 -0.16 -13.99 19.25
C VAL A 103 -1.26 -14.24 20.29
N LYS A 104 -2.08 -15.28 20.12
CA LYS A 104 -3.11 -15.66 21.10
C LYS A 104 -2.53 -15.87 22.51
N ASN A 105 -1.42 -16.59 22.60
CA ASN A 105 -0.76 -16.89 23.88
C ASN A 105 -0.08 -15.65 24.46
N ALA A 106 0.59 -14.86 23.61
CA ALA A 106 1.24 -13.61 23.99
C ALA A 106 0.25 -12.60 24.61
N VAL A 107 -0.92 -12.41 23.99
CA VAL A 107 -1.96 -11.49 24.51
C VAL A 107 -2.49 -11.96 25.87
N LYS A 108 -2.81 -13.26 26.01
CA LYS A 108 -3.25 -13.82 27.31
C LYS A 108 -2.17 -13.67 28.39
N GLY A 109 -0.92 -13.94 28.04
CA GLY A 109 0.23 -13.78 28.93
C GLY A 109 0.43 -12.32 29.36
N ALA A 110 0.29 -11.38 28.43
CA ALA A 110 0.38 -9.94 28.67
C ALA A 110 -0.69 -9.47 29.65
N ILE A 111 -1.96 -9.83 29.42
CA ILE A 111 -3.07 -9.51 30.33
C ILE A 111 -2.80 -10.02 31.76
N LYS A 112 -2.36 -11.28 31.89
CA LYS A 112 -2.02 -11.87 33.20
C LYS A 112 -0.89 -11.11 33.89
N LYS A 113 0.17 -10.74 33.15
CA LYS A 113 1.32 -10.01 33.70
C LYS A 113 0.97 -8.57 34.06
N LEU A 114 0.16 -7.87 33.25
CA LEU A 114 -0.37 -6.54 33.57
C LEU A 114 -1.21 -6.55 34.85
N GLY A 115 -2.11 -7.55 35.00
CA GLY A 115 -2.90 -7.72 36.21
C GLY A 115 -2.06 -8.01 37.45
N LYS A 116 -1.06 -8.90 37.33
CA LYS A 116 -0.06 -9.14 38.40
C LYS A 116 0.73 -7.89 38.76
N ALA A 117 1.01 -7.04 37.77
CA ALA A 117 1.67 -5.78 37.96
C ALA A 117 0.78 -4.70 38.60
N GLY A 118 -0.50 -5.01 38.88
CA GLY A 118 -1.40 -4.13 39.59
C GLY A 118 -2.35 -3.32 38.71
N MET A 119 -2.39 -3.55 37.39
CA MET A 119 -3.44 -3.01 36.53
C MET A 119 -4.80 -3.60 36.96
N LYS A 120 -5.78 -2.73 37.22
CA LYS A 120 -7.11 -3.14 37.71
C LYS A 120 -8.16 -3.13 36.60
N SER A 121 -8.02 -2.23 35.64
CA SER A 121 -8.91 -2.14 34.48
C SER A 121 -8.85 -3.38 33.58
N LYS A 122 -9.92 -3.57 32.80
CA LYS A 122 -10.02 -4.57 31.72
C LYS A 122 -9.99 -3.94 30.33
N ASN A 123 -9.63 -2.65 30.23
CA ASN A 123 -9.51 -1.92 28.97
C ASN A 123 -8.17 -2.27 28.31
N TYR A 124 -8.14 -3.38 27.58
CA TYR A 124 -6.96 -3.83 26.84
C TYR A 124 -7.08 -3.46 25.36
N VAL A 125 -6.00 -2.95 24.79
CA VAL A 125 -5.88 -2.57 23.38
C VAL A 125 -4.78 -3.41 22.76
N GLY A 126 -5.11 -4.06 21.64
CA GLY A 126 -4.11 -4.73 20.82
C GLY A 126 -3.39 -3.71 19.95
N VAL A 127 -2.06 -3.73 19.94
CA VAL A 127 -1.24 -2.87 19.08
C VAL A 127 -0.36 -3.77 18.21
N GLY A 128 -0.51 -3.70 16.89
CA GLY A 128 0.24 -4.57 15.97
C GLY A 128 1.01 -3.75 14.93
N HIS A 129 2.29 -4.07 14.74
CA HIS A 129 3.12 -3.50 13.68
C HIS A 129 3.27 -4.49 12.53
N GLY A 130 3.00 -4.09 11.29
CA GLY A 130 3.20 -4.92 10.10
C GLY A 130 2.55 -6.29 10.26
N LEU A 131 3.36 -7.35 10.14
CA LEU A 131 2.89 -8.72 10.33
C LEU A 131 2.25 -9.00 11.70
N GLY A 132 2.68 -8.31 12.76
CA GLY A 132 2.05 -8.38 14.07
C GLY A 132 0.61 -7.89 14.05
N GLY A 133 0.31 -6.83 13.30
CA GLY A 133 -1.05 -6.32 13.07
C GLY A 133 -1.89 -7.31 12.28
N HIS A 134 -1.30 -7.88 11.22
CA HIS A 134 -1.96 -8.89 10.40
C HIS A 134 -2.45 -10.10 11.21
N TYR A 135 -1.63 -10.65 12.12
CA TYR A 135 -2.06 -11.78 12.96
C TYR A 135 -2.92 -11.39 14.16
N LEU A 136 -2.76 -10.17 14.69
CA LEU A 136 -3.51 -9.70 15.84
C LEU A 136 -4.99 -9.46 15.52
N GLN A 137 -5.32 -9.07 14.29
CA GLN A 137 -6.69 -8.78 13.92
C GLN A 137 -7.64 -9.98 14.15
N ASP A 138 -7.25 -11.18 13.73
CA ASP A 138 -8.13 -12.34 13.84
C ASP A 138 -8.39 -12.72 15.29
N TYR A 139 -7.37 -12.57 16.15
CA TYR A 139 -7.55 -12.70 17.58
C TYR A 139 -8.47 -11.61 18.13
N ALA A 140 -8.24 -10.35 17.75
CA ALA A 140 -8.96 -9.20 18.28
C ALA A 140 -10.47 -9.32 18.05
N LYS A 141 -10.92 -9.77 16.87
CA LYS A 141 -12.34 -9.98 16.53
C LYS A 141 -13.12 -10.83 17.52
N ALA A 142 -12.49 -11.83 18.13
CA ALA A 142 -13.12 -12.82 19.00
C ALA A 142 -12.61 -12.75 20.45
N SER A 143 -11.99 -11.64 20.83
CA SER A 143 -11.35 -11.47 22.15
C SER A 143 -12.06 -10.44 23.02
N ASN A 144 -11.53 -10.26 24.24
CA ASN A 144 -11.96 -9.21 25.16
C ASN A 144 -11.20 -7.87 24.95
N LEU A 145 -10.40 -7.75 23.89
CA LEU A 145 -9.78 -6.46 23.53
C LEU A 145 -10.88 -5.45 23.21
N LYS A 146 -10.65 -4.20 23.60
CA LYS A 146 -11.61 -3.10 23.46
C LYS A 146 -11.32 -2.19 22.27
N ALA A 147 -10.10 -2.24 21.74
CA ALA A 147 -9.71 -1.58 20.50
C ALA A 147 -8.50 -2.30 19.87
N LEU A 148 -8.25 -1.99 18.60
CA LEU A 148 -7.09 -2.44 17.83
C LEU A 148 -6.36 -1.21 17.26
N ILE A 149 -5.04 -1.22 17.28
CA ILE A 149 -4.22 -0.21 16.61
C ILE A 149 -3.26 -0.93 15.66
N LEU A 150 -3.31 -0.56 14.39
CA LEU A 150 -2.49 -1.10 13.31
C LEU A 150 -1.45 -0.04 12.91
N MET A 151 -0.18 -0.37 13.07
CA MET A 151 0.95 0.47 12.67
C MET A 151 1.59 -0.15 11.44
N GLY A 152 1.63 0.56 10.31
CA GLY A 152 2.20 0.02 9.06
C GLY A 152 1.58 -1.33 8.70
N SER A 153 0.27 -1.49 8.90
CA SER A 153 -0.49 -2.73 8.71
C SER A 153 -1.92 -2.38 8.34
N THR A 154 -2.61 -3.31 7.67
CA THR A 154 -4.04 -3.21 7.37
C THR A 154 -4.79 -4.42 7.93
N LEU A 155 -6.11 -4.35 7.92
CA LEU A 155 -6.91 -5.57 8.00
C LEU A 155 -6.73 -6.44 6.74
N SER A 156 -7.14 -7.69 6.81
CA SER A 156 -7.18 -8.59 5.64
C SER A 156 -8.16 -8.05 4.60
N ARG A 157 -7.89 -8.30 3.32
CA ARG A 157 -8.65 -7.76 2.18
C ARG A 157 -10.14 -8.11 2.24
N LYS A 158 -10.48 -9.26 2.85
CA LYS A 158 -11.85 -9.74 3.07
C LYS A 158 -12.57 -9.06 4.24
N THR A 159 -11.85 -8.35 5.08
CA THR A 159 -12.43 -7.65 6.24
C THR A 159 -12.67 -6.19 5.88
N VAL A 160 -13.87 -5.71 6.15
CA VAL A 160 -14.22 -4.29 6.00
C VAL A 160 -14.04 -3.60 7.35
N LEU A 161 -13.18 -2.58 7.38
CA LEU A 161 -12.84 -1.83 8.59
C LEU A 161 -14.09 -1.30 9.33
N ARG A 162 -15.05 -0.76 8.59
CA ARG A 162 -16.33 -0.26 9.12
C ARG A 162 -17.14 -1.30 9.92
N THR A 163 -17.08 -2.57 9.53
CA THR A 163 -17.86 -3.64 10.18
C THR A 163 -17.01 -4.41 11.19
N TYR A 164 -15.82 -3.92 11.51
CA TYR A 164 -14.97 -4.54 12.51
C TYR A 164 -15.59 -4.38 13.91
N PRO A 165 -15.61 -5.43 14.74
CA PRO A 165 -16.45 -5.45 15.96
C PRO A 165 -15.97 -4.53 17.09
N ILE A 166 -14.79 -3.91 16.95
CA ILE A 166 -14.20 -3.00 17.93
C ILE A 166 -13.57 -1.81 17.18
N PRO A 167 -13.37 -0.65 17.83
CA PRO A 167 -12.64 0.46 17.25
C PRO A 167 -11.25 0.05 16.73
N VAL A 168 -10.85 0.57 15.57
CA VAL A 168 -9.57 0.33 14.91
C VAL A 168 -8.91 1.64 14.51
N LEU A 169 -7.69 1.90 14.97
CA LEU A 169 -6.85 2.97 14.41
C LEU A 169 -5.83 2.38 13.45
N THR A 170 -5.79 2.84 12.20
CA THR A 170 -4.71 2.52 11.26
C THR A 170 -3.77 3.71 11.13
N LEU A 171 -2.49 3.52 11.42
CA LEU A 171 -1.42 4.48 11.18
C LEU A 171 -0.62 4.05 9.96
N ALA A 172 -0.71 4.83 8.90
CA ALA A 172 -0.02 4.63 7.64
C ALA A 172 1.19 5.56 7.53
N ALA A 173 2.38 5.01 7.28
CA ALA A 173 3.57 5.81 7.03
C ALA A 173 3.68 6.14 5.53
N GLU A 174 3.98 7.39 5.17
CA GLU A 174 4.07 7.83 3.76
C GLU A 174 5.08 7.02 2.96
N LEU A 175 6.25 6.78 3.55
CA LEU A 175 7.41 6.14 2.95
C LEU A 175 7.52 4.68 3.40
N ASP A 176 6.38 4.04 3.70
CA ASP A 176 6.34 2.63 4.05
C ASP A 176 6.60 1.77 2.80
N GLY A 177 7.81 1.23 2.71
CA GLY A 177 8.21 0.35 1.61
C GLY A 177 7.71 -1.10 1.77
N VAL A 178 7.15 -1.44 2.92
CA VAL A 178 6.73 -2.81 3.27
C VAL A 178 5.21 -2.95 3.13
N THR A 179 4.46 -2.14 3.87
CA THR A 179 3.01 -2.00 3.72
C THR A 179 2.76 -0.78 2.84
N ARG A 180 2.71 -1.03 1.51
CA ARG A 180 2.60 0.02 0.50
C ARG A 180 1.45 0.97 0.78
N ILE A 181 1.65 2.25 0.48
CA ILE A 181 0.61 3.26 0.62
C ILE A 181 -0.64 2.93 -0.21
N THR A 182 -0.49 2.30 -1.37
CA THR A 182 -1.61 1.85 -2.21
C THR A 182 -2.46 0.78 -1.54
N ARG A 183 -1.85 -0.09 -0.72
CA ARG A 183 -2.61 -1.05 0.11
C ARG A 183 -3.46 -0.36 1.16
N ILE A 184 -2.95 0.73 1.75
CA ILE A 184 -3.69 1.57 2.70
C ILE A 184 -4.83 2.30 1.99
N VAL A 185 -4.57 2.84 0.80
CA VAL A 185 -5.58 3.51 -0.04
C VAL A 185 -6.75 2.55 -0.36
N ASP A 186 -6.47 1.28 -0.67
CA ASP A 186 -7.50 0.24 -0.84
C ASP A 186 -8.35 0.00 0.42
N GLU A 187 -7.78 0.14 1.63
CA GLU A 187 -8.53 0.06 2.89
C GLU A 187 -9.37 1.31 3.13
N TYR A 188 -8.82 2.49 2.82
CA TYR A 188 -9.52 3.76 2.89
C TYR A 188 -10.72 3.82 1.94
N GLU A 189 -10.56 3.40 0.69
CA GLU A 189 -11.66 3.32 -0.27
C GLU A 189 -12.83 2.48 0.24
N LYS A 190 -12.55 1.29 0.79
CA LYS A 190 -13.55 0.41 1.39
C LYS A 190 -14.26 1.04 2.58
N LEU A 191 -13.55 1.84 3.37
CA LEU A 191 -14.13 2.59 4.48
C LEU A 191 -15.09 3.67 3.96
N THR A 192 -14.76 4.36 2.87
CA THR A 192 -15.49 5.53 2.37
C THR A 192 -16.55 5.23 1.30
N ALA A 193 -16.65 4.00 0.79
CA ALA A 193 -17.56 3.63 -0.29
C ALA A 193 -19.07 3.87 -0.02
N ASN A 194 -19.50 4.18 1.22
CA ASN A 194 -20.90 4.51 1.53
C ASN A 194 -21.02 5.82 2.33
N LYS A 195 -21.57 6.85 1.68
CA LYS A 195 -21.67 8.24 2.18
C LYS A 195 -22.53 8.40 3.44
N LEU A 196 -23.56 7.58 3.64
CA LEU A 196 -24.49 7.68 4.79
C LEU A 196 -23.85 7.27 6.14
N SER A 197 -22.73 6.53 6.11
CA SER A 197 -22.03 6.01 7.29
C SER A 197 -20.71 6.73 7.63
N PHE A 198 -20.38 7.81 6.91
CA PHE A 198 -19.08 8.48 6.98
C PHE A 198 -18.71 8.92 8.41
N PHE A 199 -19.65 9.52 9.15
CA PHE A 199 -19.37 10.09 10.48
C PHE A 199 -18.98 9.07 11.56
N GLN A 200 -19.59 7.88 11.59
CA GLN A 200 -19.20 6.86 12.57
C GLN A 200 -17.83 6.25 12.24
N GLY A 201 -17.49 6.15 10.95
CA GLY A 201 -16.21 5.61 10.48
C GLY A 201 -15.00 6.45 10.91
N ILE A 202 -15.14 7.79 10.99
CA ILE A 202 -14.03 8.70 11.35
C ILE A 202 -13.48 8.39 12.75
N TYR A 203 -14.35 8.12 13.73
CA TYR A 203 -13.94 7.97 15.12
C TYR A 203 -13.77 6.50 15.54
N MET A 204 -14.52 5.58 14.90
CA MET A 204 -14.39 4.14 15.15
C MET A 204 -13.25 3.50 14.36
N SER A 205 -12.93 4.05 13.19
CA SER A 205 -12.05 3.41 12.21
C SER A 205 -11.12 4.40 11.49
N PRO A 206 -10.50 5.37 12.19
CA PRO A 206 -9.63 6.35 11.55
C PRO A 206 -8.43 5.68 10.86
N ILE A 207 -8.14 6.13 9.63
CA ILE A 207 -6.89 5.85 8.92
C ILE A 207 -6.10 7.16 8.85
N ILE A 208 -4.95 7.21 9.50
CA ILE A 208 -4.13 8.42 9.64
C ILE A 208 -2.80 8.25 8.92
N PHE A 209 -2.49 9.21 8.07
CA PHE A 209 -1.25 9.32 7.29
C PHE A 209 -0.17 10.08 8.08
N ILE A 210 1.00 9.46 8.25
CA ILE A 210 2.17 10.04 8.91
C ILE A 210 3.19 10.43 7.83
N GLU A 211 3.18 11.72 7.50
CA GLU A 211 4.06 12.31 6.50
C GLU A 211 5.55 12.15 6.87
N GLY A 212 6.36 11.71 5.92
CA GLY A 212 7.79 11.49 6.02
C GLY A 212 8.24 10.28 6.84
N ALA A 213 7.34 9.54 7.51
CA ALA A 213 7.68 8.30 8.20
C ALA A 213 7.82 7.13 7.21
N ASN A 214 8.64 6.14 7.54
CA ASN A 214 8.74 4.85 6.85
C ASN A 214 8.21 3.71 7.75
N HIS A 215 8.23 2.46 7.28
CA HIS A 215 7.76 1.31 8.06
C HIS A 215 8.50 1.17 9.39
N ALA A 216 9.83 1.31 9.34
CA ALA A 216 10.70 1.17 10.49
C ALA A 216 10.42 2.20 11.61
N ARG A 217 9.88 3.39 11.28
CA ARG A 217 9.64 4.47 12.26
C ARG A 217 8.57 4.17 13.30
N PHE A 218 7.81 3.08 13.17
CA PHE A 218 6.94 2.60 14.26
C PHE A 218 7.71 1.97 15.43
N ALA A 219 8.98 1.61 15.21
CA ALA A 219 9.90 1.07 16.20
C ALA A 219 11.20 1.89 16.23
N SER A 220 12.22 1.38 16.93
CA SER A 220 13.51 2.03 17.13
C SER A 220 14.68 1.10 16.83
N GLY A 221 15.86 1.66 16.63
CA GLY A 221 17.11 0.89 16.60
C GLY A 221 17.41 0.25 15.24
N GLU A 222 18.37 -0.68 15.22
CA GLU A 222 18.90 -1.24 13.98
C GLU A 222 17.90 -2.14 13.25
N LEU A 223 17.80 -1.93 11.94
CA LEU A 223 17.00 -2.74 11.04
C LEU A 223 17.79 -3.96 10.55
N THR A 224 17.08 -5.05 10.32
CA THR A 224 17.64 -6.23 9.65
C THR A 224 17.96 -5.93 8.19
N ALA A 225 18.87 -6.69 7.58
CA ALA A 225 19.22 -6.51 6.17
C ALA A 225 17.99 -6.61 5.24
N HIS A 226 17.05 -7.50 5.57
CA HIS A 226 15.80 -7.65 4.83
C HIS A 226 14.94 -6.38 4.88
N LEU A 227 14.71 -5.81 6.07
CA LEU A 227 13.95 -4.56 6.21
C LEU A 227 14.70 -3.38 5.59
N LYS A 228 16.03 -3.32 5.67
CA LYS A 228 16.83 -2.27 5.00
C LYS A 228 16.71 -2.30 3.47
N ALA A 229 16.46 -3.48 2.89
CA ALA A 229 16.25 -3.62 1.45
C ALA A 229 14.81 -3.34 1.02
N ALA A 230 13.83 -3.63 1.89
CA ALA A 230 12.40 -3.52 1.59
C ALA A 230 11.77 -2.19 2.02
N ASP A 231 12.29 -1.48 3.02
CA ASP A 231 11.72 -0.22 3.46
C ASP A 231 12.37 0.98 2.77
N LEU A 232 11.68 2.12 2.73
CA LEU A 232 12.22 3.34 2.14
C LEU A 232 12.94 4.17 3.20
N LYS A 233 13.72 5.16 2.78
CA LYS A 233 14.36 6.11 3.70
C LYS A 233 13.32 7.11 4.21
N ALA A 234 13.14 7.19 5.53
CA ALA A 234 12.30 8.21 6.15
C ALA A 234 12.89 9.63 5.98
N ASN A 235 11.99 10.62 5.86
CA ASN A 235 12.32 12.05 5.85
C ASN A 235 12.30 12.67 7.25
N ILE A 236 11.64 12.01 8.22
CA ILE A 236 11.61 12.46 9.61
C ILE A 236 12.49 11.59 10.50
N THR A 237 12.92 12.18 11.60
CA THR A 237 13.66 11.49 12.66
C THR A 237 12.77 10.49 13.40
N GLU A 238 13.40 9.54 14.09
CA GLU A 238 12.71 8.59 14.97
C GLU A 238 11.87 9.31 16.03
N ASP A 239 12.43 10.30 16.71
CA ASP A 239 11.73 11.04 17.78
C ASP A 239 10.54 11.85 17.24
N GLN A 240 10.64 12.42 16.03
CA GLN A 240 9.50 13.08 15.37
C GLN A 240 8.38 12.09 15.10
N ALA A 241 8.70 10.92 14.54
CA ALA A 241 7.71 9.88 14.27
C ALA A 241 7.04 9.40 15.56
N HIS A 242 7.80 9.11 16.62
CA HIS A 242 7.26 8.65 17.89
C HIS A 242 6.37 9.70 18.56
N ARG A 243 6.68 10.99 18.46
CA ARG A 243 5.79 12.06 18.92
C ARG A 243 4.47 12.09 18.17
N MET A 244 4.50 11.94 16.83
CA MET A 244 3.27 11.88 16.03
C MET A 244 2.43 10.63 16.38
N ILE A 245 3.08 9.47 16.52
CA ILE A 245 2.43 8.23 16.97
C ILE A 245 1.79 8.44 18.36
N GLY A 246 2.53 9.02 19.31
CA GLY A 246 2.03 9.32 20.65
C GLY A 246 0.78 10.21 20.63
N LYS A 247 0.79 11.28 19.80
CA LYS A 247 -0.38 12.15 19.59
C LYS A 247 -1.59 11.37 19.10
N TYR A 248 -1.45 10.58 18.02
CA TYR A 248 -2.60 9.88 17.45
C TYR A 248 -3.11 8.76 18.35
N PHE A 249 -2.24 8.11 19.12
CA PHE A 249 -2.65 7.20 20.19
C PHE A 249 -3.45 7.93 21.27
N ASP A 250 -2.96 9.06 21.78
CA ASP A 250 -3.66 9.83 22.82
C ASP A 250 -5.08 10.21 22.38
N VAL A 251 -5.20 10.82 21.20
CA VAL A 251 -6.49 11.25 20.67
C VAL A 251 -7.45 10.06 20.51
N PHE A 252 -7.02 8.97 19.86
CA PHE A 252 -7.87 7.78 19.66
C PHE A 252 -8.26 7.10 20.97
N LEU A 253 -7.31 6.95 21.90
CA LEU A 253 -7.57 6.35 23.21
C LEU A 253 -8.47 7.24 24.07
N THR A 254 -8.34 8.56 23.96
CA THR A 254 -9.21 9.52 24.65
C THR A 254 -10.64 9.40 24.16
N VAL A 255 -10.89 9.36 22.85
CA VAL A 255 -12.23 9.10 22.28
C VAL A 255 -12.78 7.76 22.76
N THR A 256 -11.94 6.74 22.86
CA THR A 256 -12.39 5.36 23.17
C THR A 256 -12.64 5.12 24.67
N PHE A 257 -11.84 5.72 25.56
CA PHE A 257 -11.78 5.33 26.97
C PHE A 257 -11.92 6.47 27.97
N SER A 258 -11.88 7.73 27.55
CA SER A 258 -12.15 8.84 28.46
C SER A 258 -13.61 8.84 28.90
N THR A 259 -13.87 9.38 30.09
CA THR A 259 -15.22 9.63 30.61
C THR A 259 -15.49 11.12 30.79
N VAL A 260 -14.63 11.98 30.24
CA VAL A 260 -14.71 13.44 30.36
C VAL A 260 -15.11 14.02 29.02
N ASP A 261 -16.38 14.41 28.88
CA ASP A 261 -16.99 14.84 27.62
C ASP A 261 -16.20 15.94 26.90
N THR A 262 -15.70 16.93 27.62
CA THR A 262 -14.92 18.02 27.03
C THR A 262 -13.62 17.53 26.38
N LYS A 263 -12.97 16.51 26.97
CA LYS A 263 -11.77 15.88 26.39
C LYS A 263 -12.13 14.99 25.21
N ILE A 264 -13.25 14.27 25.29
CA ILE A 264 -13.76 13.43 24.21
C ILE A 264 -14.06 14.29 22.99
N ASN A 265 -14.82 15.38 23.15
CA ASN A 265 -15.18 16.27 22.04
C ASN A 265 -13.95 16.89 21.37
N LYS A 266 -12.97 17.37 22.16
CA LYS A 266 -11.71 17.87 21.62
C LYS A 266 -10.95 16.80 20.85
N ALA A 267 -10.88 15.57 21.38
CA ALA A 267 -10.21 14.47 20.71
C ALA A 267 -10.93 14.03 19.42
N ILE A 268 -12.27 14.07 19.40
CA ILE A 268 -13.08 13.87 18.20
C ILE A 268 -12.69 14.91 17.13
N ASP A 269 -12.62 16.19 17.48
CA ASP A 269 -12.24 17.25 16.53
C ASP A 269 -10.83 17.02 15.95
N GLU A 270 -9.84 16.76 16.81
CA GLU A 270 -8.46 16.49 16.38
C GLU A 270 -8.34 15.22 15.52
N LEU A 271 -9.12 14.18 15.81
CA LEU A 271 -9.14 12.93 15.03
C LEU A 271 -9.78 13.15 13.66
N SER A 272 -10.87 13.93 13.62
CA SER A 272 -11.53 14.35 12.39
C SER A 272 -10.60 15.14 11.48
N GLU A 273 -9.88 16.12 12.03
CA GLU A 273 -8.90 16.91 11.28
C GLU A 273 -7.79 16.02 10.71
N ALA A 274 -7.25 15.10 11.52
CA ALA A 274 -6.22 14.16 11.09
C ALA A 274 -6.71 13.23 9.98
N PHE A 275 -7.94 12.71 10.09
CA PHE A 275 -8.57 11.87 9.09
C PHE A 275 -8.80 12.62 7.77
N VAL A 276 -9.38 13.83 7.83
CA VAL A 276 -9.62 14.68 6.64
C VAL A 276 -8.31 15.09 5.97
N SER A 277 -7.27 15.38 6.75
CA SER A 277 -5.92 15.63 6.21
C SER A 277 -5.38 14.40 5.48
N SER A 278 -5.56 13.21 6.06
CA SER A 278 -5.13 11.94 5.45
C SER A 278 -5.91 11.62 4.17
N ALA A 279 -7.22 11.87 4.16
CA ALA A 279 -8.08 11.73 2.98
C ALA A 279 -7.55 12.53 1.79
N LYS A 280 -7.10 13.78 2.01
CA LYS A 280 -6.50 14.61 0.95
C LYS A 280 -5.21 14.00 0.38
N LYS A 281 -4.45 13.26 1.18
CA LYS A 281 -3.22 12.58 0.75
C LYS A 281 -3.51 11.26 0.02
N PHE A 282 -4.61 10.59 0.36
CA PHE A 282 -5.06 9.37 -0.32
C PHE A 282 -5.79 9.64 -1.64
N GLN A 283 -6.49 10.78 -1.74
CA GLN A 283 -7.36 11.08 -2.88
C GLN A 283 -6.65 10.99 -4.24
N PRO A 284 -5.43 11.53 -4.43
CA PRO A 284 -4.77 11.42 -5.73
C PRO A 284 -4.49 9.97 -6.15
N PHE A 285 -4.24 9.06 -5.20
CA PHE A 285 -4.08 7.64 -5.50
C PHE A 285 -5.40 7.01 -5.97
N LEU A 286 -6.53 7.38 -5.36
CA LEU A 286 -7.85 6.94 -5.81
C LEU A 286 -8.18 7.50 -7.18
N ASP A 287 -7.90 8.77 -7.43
CA ASP A 287 -8.19 9.42 -8.71
C ASP A 287 -7.43 8.73 -9.85
N VAL A 288 -6.14 8.43 -9.65
CA VAL A 288 -5.32 7.71 -10.63
C VAL A 288 -5.75 6.24 -10.76
N LYS A 289 -6.08 5.56 -9.66
CA LYS A 289 -6.61 4.20 -9.69
C LYS A 289 -7.91 4.11 -10.48
N ASN A 290 -8.81 5.08 -10.32
CA ASN A 290 -10.08 5.14 -11.03
C ASN A 290 -9.92 5.43 -12.53
N LEU A 291 -8.72 5.86 -12.98
CA LEU A 291 -8.43 5.91 -14.42
C LEU A 291 -8.38 4.51 -15.01
N ASP A 292 -7.88 3.51 -14.27
CA ASP A 292 -7.75 2.15 -14.79
C ASP A 292 -9.11 1.57 -15.15
N THR A 293 -10.06 1.59 -14.19
CA THR A 293 -11.45 1.17 -14.41
C THR A 293 -12.35 1.51 -13.21
N ASP A 294 -13.65 1.72 -13.46
CA ASP A 294 -14.71 1.75 -12.45
C ASP A 294 -15.51 0.43 -12.35
N GLY A 295 -15.09 -0.58 -13.12
CA GLY A 295 -15.73 -1.88 -13.26
C GLY A 295 -16.54 -2.04 -14.56
N LEU A 296 -16.88 -0.94 -15.24
CA LEU A 296 -17.62 -0.95 -16.52
C LEU A 296 -16.82 -0.30 -17.64
N GLU A 297 -16.14 0.80 -17.34
CA GLU A 297 -15.39 1.59 -18.31
C GLU A 297 -13.93 1.78 -17.82
N SER A 298 -13.05 2.14 -18.74
CA SER A 298 -11.66 2.52 -18.49
C SER A 298 -11.42 3.94 -18.97
N MET A 299 -11.43 4.90 -18.03
CA MET A 299 -11.13 6.30 -18.34
C MET A 299 -9.73 6.46 -18.93
N TRP A 300 -8.78 5.59 -18.57
CA TRP A 300 -7.45 5.57 -19.16
C TRP A 300 -7.49 5.27 -20.66
N THR A 301 -8.37 4.36 -21.09
CA THR A 301 -8.52 4.04 -22.51
C THR A 301 -9.23 5.16 -23.28
N ILE A 302 -10.19 5.83 -22.65
CA ILE A 302 -10.82 7.04 -23.19
C ILE A 302 -9.76 8.13 -23.42
N LEU A 303 -8.97 8.45 -22.38
CA LEU A 303 -7.87 9.41 -22.48
C LEU A 303 -6.82 9.02 -23.52
N ALA A 304 -6.51 7.73 -23.65
CA ALA A 304 -5.59 7.24 -24.68
C ALA A 304 -6.14 7.48 -26.11
N GLN A 305 -7.44 7.26 -26.33
CA GLN A 305 -8.07 7.52 -27.62
C GLN A 305 -8.13 9.02 -27.94
N ASP A 306 -8.43 9.86 -26.95
CA ASP A 306 -8.41 11.33 -27.09
C ASP A 306 -7.00 11.81 -27.42
N PHE A 307 -5.99 11.25 -26.73
CA PHE A 307 -4.59 11.53 -27.02
C PHE A 307 -4.24 11.18 -28.48
N PHE A 308 -4.79 10.08 -29.01
CA PHE A 308 -4.63 9.65 -30.41
C PHE A 308 -5.36 10.55 -31.42
N ALA A 309 -6.53 11.08 -31.04
CA ALA A 309 -7.25 12.05 -31.85
C ALA A 309 -6.47 13.36 -32.00
N HIS A 310 -5.69 13.74 -30.97
CA HIS A 310 -4.80 14.90 -30.94
C HIS A 310 -5.46 16.18 -31.48
N GLU A 311 -5.15 16.58 -32.73
CA GLU A 311 -5.73 17.75 -33.39
C GLU A 311 -7.26 17.69 -33.56
N TYR A 312 -7.86 16.51 -33.39
CA TYR A 312 -9.31 16.28 -33.48
C TYR A 312 -9.97 15.99 -32.12
N ALA A 313 -9.24 16.11 -31.01
CA ALA A 313 -9.75 15.72 -29.68
C ALA A 313 -11.02 16.48 -29.26
N ASP A 314 -11.20 17.73 -29.73
CA ASP A 314 -12.40 18.54 -29.50
C ASP A 314 -13.62 18.13 -30.35
N ARG A 315 -13.41 17.29 -31.37
CA ARG A 315 -14.41 16.84 -32.34
C ARG A 315 -14.63 15.33 -32.31
N VAL A 316 -14.00 14.64 -31.36
CA VAL A 316 -14.18 13.23 -31.11
C VAL A 316 -14.92 13.05 -29.79
N ALA A 317 -15.94 12.20 -29.78
CA ALA A 317 -16.59 11.72 -28.56
C ALA A 317 -16.22 10.25 -28.37
N VAL A 318 -15.50 9.94 -27.30
CA VAL A 318 -15.03 8.59 -27.01
C VAL A 318 -15.88 7.93 -25.94
N SER A 319 -16.26 6.67 -26.16
CA SER A 319 -16.74 5.76 -25.13
C SER A 319 -15.84 4.54 -25.01
N ASN A 320 -15.94 3.85 -23.88
CA ASN A 320 -15.18 2.64 -23.61
C ASN A 320 -16.07 1.56 -22.98
N GLU A 321 -15.75 0.30 -23.25
CA GLU A 321 -16.34 -0.85 -22.58
C GLU A 321 -15.21 -1.77 -22.10
N VAL A 322 -15.18 -2.06 -20.80
CA VAL A 322 -14.27 -3.06 -20.22
C VAL A 322 -14.88 -4.45 -20.42
N LEU A 323 -14.12 -5.33 -21.06
CA LEU A 323 -14.54 -6.68 -21.41
C LEU A 323 -13.62 -7.73 -20.77
N GLU A 324 -14.19 -8.88 -20.44
CA GLU A 324 -13.45 -10.06 -20.02
C GLU A 324 -13.08 -10.96 -21.20
N ASN A 325 -12.19 -11.93 -20.95
CA ASN A 325 -11.91 -13.00 -21.89
C ASN A 325 -13.08 -13.99 -21.98
N PRO A 326 -13.41 -14.51 -23.19
CA PRO A 326 -12.77 -14.26 -24.48
C PRO A 326 -13.36 -13.07 -25.27
N TRP A 327 -14.41 -12.41 -24.75
CA TRP A 327 -15.20 -11.40 -25.47
C TRP A 327 -14.37 -10.21 -25.93
N PHE A 328 -13.40 -9.78 -25.12
CA PHE A 328 -12.46 -8.74 -25.50
C PHE A 328 -11.80 -9.00 -26.86
N PHE A 329 -11.35 -10.24 -27.13
CA PHE A 329 -10.65 -10.55 -28.37
C PHE A 329 -11.54 -10.53 -29.61
N GLY A 330 -12.84 -10.82 -29.46
CA GLY A 330 -13.82 -10.79 -30.55
C GLY A 330 -14.40 -9.41 -30.86
N ARG A 331 -14.20 -8.43 -29.97
CA ARG A 331 -14.70 -7.06 -30.14
C ARG A 331 -13.67 -6.18 -30.82
N GLU A 332 -14.09 -5.41 -31.81
CA GLU A 332 -13.27 -4.40 -32.48
C GLU A 332 -13.78 -3.01 -32.14
N PRO A 333 -12.91 -1.97 -32.16
CA PRO A 333 -13.37 -0.61 -31.98
C PRO A 333 -14.25 -0.20 -33.17
N SER A 334 -15.17 0.73 -32.93
CA SER A 334 -16.11 1.20 -33.95
C SER A 334 -16.17 2.71 -34.00
N THR A 335 -16.62 3.23 -35.14
CA THR A 335 -16.65 4.65 -35.44
C THR A 335 -17.95 5.02 -36.13
N ALA A 336 -18.55 6.14 -35.75
CA ALA A 336 -19.65 6.78 -36.47
C ALA A 336 -19.33 8.26 -36.67
N PHE A 337 -19.73 8.83 -37.81
CA PHE A 337 -19.50 10.24 -38.11
C PHE A 337 -20.85 10.95 -38.23
N ASN A 338 -21.10 11.93 -37.36
CA ASN A 338 -22.36 12.66 -37.28
C ASN A 338 -22.07 14.16 -37.13
N ASP A 339 -22.66 14.98 -38.00
CA ASP A 339 -22.66 16.45 -37.90
C ASP A 339 -21.27 17.09 -37.66
N GLY A 340 -20.25 16.58 -38.36
CA GLY A 340 -18.89 17.13 -38.27
C GLY A 340 -18.08 16.66 -37.07
N SER A 341 -18.61 15.73 -36.28
CA SER A 341 -17.97 15.07 -35.15
C SER A 341 -17.92 13.56 -35.32
N MET A 342 -16.95 12.91 -34.68
CA MET A 342 -16.73 11.47 -34.75
C MET A 342 -16.98 10.82 -33.40
N ILE A 343 -17.86 9.82 -33.35
CA ILE A 343 -18.11 9.01 -32.16
C ILE A 343 -17.24 7.75 -32.28
N ILE A 344 -16.43 7.49 -31.27
CA ILE A 344 -15.51 6.34 -31.22
C ILE A 344 -15.88 5.47 -30.03
N ALA A 345 -16.16 4.19 -30.27
CA ALA A 345 -16.31 3.20 -29.21
C ALA A 345 -15.04 2.33 -29.15
N THR A 346 -14.37 2.35 -27.99
CA THR A 346 -13.16 1.56 -27.70
C THR A 346 -13.48 0.42 -26.75
N THR A 347 -12.55 -0.52 -26.60
CA THR A 347 -12.66 -1.59 -25.59
C THR A 347 -11.35 -1.84 -24.87
N SER A 348 -11.48 -2.34 -23.63
CA SER A 348 -10.33 -2.61 -22.78
C SER A 348 -10.44 -3.95 -22.07
N LEU A 349 -9.29 -4.54 -21.74
CA LEU A 349 -9.19 -5.68 -20.83
C LEU A 349 -8.16 -5.35 -19.75
N ILE A 350 -8.59 -5.43 -18.49
CA ILE A 350 -7.77 -5.09 -17.32
C ILE A 350 -7.19 -6.38 -16.72
N HIS A 351 -5.87 -6.52 -16.76
CA HIS A 351 -5.21 -7.66 -16.14
C HIS A 351 -4.87 -7.34 -14.68
N ALA A 352 -5.79 -7.68 -13.79
CA ALA A 352 -5.63 -7.41 -12.36
C ALA A 352 -4.33 -8.01 -11.78
N ALA A 353 -3.77 -7.34 -10.76
CA ALA A 353 -2.70 -7.90 -9.95
C ALA A 353 -3.16 -9.12 -9.17
N ASP A 354 -2.22 -10.04 -8.91
CA ASP A 354 -2.46 -11.19 -8.05
C ASP A 354 -2.52 -10.73 -6.59
N LYS A 355 -3.72 -10.39 -6.11
CA LYS A 355 -3.94 -9.89 -4.75
C LYS A 355 -4.09 -11.06 -3.78
N SER A 356 -3.22 -11.12 -2.77
CA SER A 356 -3.33 -12.08 -1.67
C SER A 356 -3.10 -11.39 -0.32
N ASP A 357 -3.73 -11.95 0.72
CA ASP A 357 -3.49 -11.59 2.12
C ASP A 357 -2.28 -12.35 2.70
N TYR A 358 -1.59 -13.15 1.89
CA TYR A 358 -0.39 -13.85 2.33
C TYR A 358 0.73 -12.86 2.66
N VAL A 359 1.51 -13.18 3.68
CA VAL A 359 2.53 -12.27 4.25
C VAL A 359 3.55 -11.78 3.22
N LEU A 360 3.89 -12.61 2.23
CA LEU A 360 4.83 -12.24 1.17
C LEU A 360 4.21 -11.32 0.11
N THR A 361 2.88 -11.26 0.01
CA THR A 361 2.18 -10.47 -1.02
C THR A 361 1.69 -9.11 -0.51
N VAL A 362 1.90 -8.79 0.77
CA VAL A 362 1.58 -7.45 1.35
C VAL A 362 2.49 -6.36 0.75
N MET A 363 3.67 -6.76 0.25
CA MET A 363 4.58 -5.92 -0.53
C MET A 363 4.24 -5.88 -2.03
N GLY A 364 3.18 -6.56 -2.46
CA GLY A 364 2.75 -6.59 -3.86
C GLY A 364 2.08 -5.28 -4.29
N MET A 365 2.11 -5.02 -5.59
CA MET A 365 1.36 -3.92 -6.22
C MET A 365 -0.15 -4.07 -6.06
N GLU A 366 -0.85 -2.94 -5.99
CA GLU A 366 -2.31 -2.88 -6.12
C GLU A 366 -2.79 -2.58 -7.53
N SER A 367 -1.93 -2.01 -8.38
CA SER A 367 -2.23 -1.65 -9.76
C SER A 367 -2.35 -2.87 -10.68
N PRO A 368 -3.11 -2.80 -11.79
CA PRO A 368 -3.10 -3.82 -12.84
C PRO A 368 -1.68 -4.12 -13.35
N ARG A 369 -1.47 -5.36 -13.82
CA ARG A 369 -0.22 -5.79 -14.49
C ARG A 369 -0.09 -5.19 -15.88
N GLU A 370 -1.18 -5.16 -16.62
CA GLU A 370 -1.28 -4.55 -17.94
C GLU A 370 -2.74 -4.12 -18.19
N ILE A 371 -2.89 -3.14 -19.08
CA ILE A 371 -4.19 -2.77 -19.67
C ILE A 371 -4.07 -2.96 -21.17
N ASP A 372 -4.94 -3.83 -21.69
CA ASP A 372 -5.08 -4.05 -23.12
C ASP A 372 -6.12 -3.06 -23.64
N MET A 373 -5.79 -2.35 -24.71
CA MET A 373 -6.63 -1.32 -25.32
C MET A 373 -6.81 -1.62 -26.80
N LYS A 374 -8.05 -1.54 -27.28
CA LYS A 374 -8.35 -1.54 -28.71
C LYS A 374 -8.86 -0.15 -29.11
N LEU A 375 -7.97 0.61 -29.73
CA LEU A 375 -8.19 1.98 -30.17
C LEU A 375 -8.40 2.05 -31.68
N VAL A 376 -9.02 3.14 -32.13
CA VAL A 376 -9.03 3.55 -33.54
C VAL A 376 -7.72 4.27 -33.85
N ALA A 377 -7.07 3.86 -34.95
CA ALA A 377 -5.83 4.47 -35.39
C ALA A 377 -6.05 5.93 -35.82
N LYS A 378 -5.10 6.80 -35.47
CA LYS A 378 -5.11 8.22 -35.89
C LYS A 378 -5.33 8.42 -37.39
N ASN A 379 -4.73 7.56 -38.22
CA ASN A 379 -4.91 7.60 -39.67
C ASN A 379 -6.36 7.39 -40.11
N ALA A 380 -7.14 6.59 -39.36
CA ALA A 380 -8.55 6.37 -39.65
C ALA A 380 -9.39 7.60 -39.27
N ILE A 381 -9.08 8.22 -38.13
CA ILE A 381 -9.70 9.47 -37.67
C ILE A 381 -9.43 10.57 -38.70
N TRP A 382 -8.16 10.78 -39.08
CA TRP A 382 -7.78 11.75 -40.09
C TRP A 382 -8.50 11.51 -41.43
N LYS A 383 -8.55 10.27 -41.92
CA LYS A 383 -9.29 9.95 -43.17
C LYS A 383 -10.78 10.29 -43.08
N ALA A 384 -11.40 10.07 -41.92
CA ALA A 384 -12.80 10.43 -41.71
C ALA A 384 -12.99 11.95 -41.85
N PHE A 385 -12.14 12.77 -41.23
CA PHE A 385 -12.22 14.23 -41.34
C PHE A 385 -11.77 14.77 -42.71
N ALA A 386 -10.74 14.21 -43.32
CA ALA A 386 -10.27 14.61 -44.64
C ALA A 386 -11.33 14.38 -45.73
N SER A 387 -12.19 13.36 -45.57
CA SER A 387 -13.36 13.17 -46.43
C SER A 387 -14.37 14.32 -46.38
N GLN A 388 -14.29 15.17 -45.35
CA GLN A 388 -15.12 16.34 -45.13
C GLN A 388 -14.40 17.66 -45.48
N ASN A 389 -13.37 17.60 -46.35
CA ASN A 389 -12.52 18.73 -46.74
C ASN A 389 -11.70 19.36 -45.60
N ASP A 390 -11.50 18.64 -44.49
CA ASP A 390 -10.56 19.06 -43.45
C ASP A 390 -9.13 18.63 -43.80
N THR A 391 -8.28 19.61 -44.11
CA THR A 391 -6.89 19.40 -44.53
C THR A 391 -5.89 19.71 -43.42
N ALA A 392 -6.32 19.69 -42.15
CA ALA A 392 -5.44 19.94 -41.00
C ALA A 392 -4.14 19.11 -41.10
N LEU A 393 -3.05 19.73 -40.63
CA LEU A 393 -1.72 19.15 -40.68
C LEU A 393 -1.69 17.84 -39.92
N ARG A 394 -1.28 16.79 -40.62
CA ARG A 394 -1.09 15.46 -40.06
C ARG A 394 0.19 15.44 -39.23
N SER A 395 0.04 15.51 -37.92
CA SER A 395 1.15 15.23 -37.01
C SER A 395 1.45 13.72 -37.00
N GLU A 396 2.66 13.34 -36.59
CA GLU A 396 3.07 11.93 -36.51
C GLU A 396 2.07 11.09 -35.69
N PRO A 397 1.87 9.80 -36.03
CA PRO A 397 0.98 8.94 -35.29
C PRO A 397 1.54 8.65 -33.90
N ASN A 398 0.68 8.74 -32.89
CA ASN A 398 1.01 8.31 -31.55
C ASN A 398 1.28 6.80 -31.50
N THR A 399 2.16 6.40 -30.60
CA THR A 399 2.63 5.02 -30.40
C THR A 399 2.11 4.48 -29.06
N CYS A 400 2.13 3.16 -28.86
CA CYS A 400 1.81 2.61 -27.53
C CYS A 400 2.87 3.04 -26.50
N LYS A 401 4.13 3.21 -26.93
CA LYS A 401 5.19 3.87 -26.15
C LYS A 401 4.74 5.23 -25.61
N SER A 402 4.17 6.10 -26.44
CA SER A 402 3.73 7.44 -26.02
C SER A 402 2.60 7.41 -24.99
N LEU A 403 1.80 6.34 -24.94
CA LEU A 403 0.81 6.14 -23.89
C LEU A 403 1.46 5.81 -22.54
N ASN A 404 2.57 5.05 -22.52
CA ASN A 404 3.33 4.84 -21.29
C ASN A 404 4.00 6.15 -20.82
N ASP A 405 4.44 7.00 -21.75
CA ASP A 405 4.96 8.34 -21.43
C ASP A 405 3.86 9.18 -20.76
N LEU A 406 2.64 9.16 -21.32
CA LEU A 406 1.47 9.83 -20.75
C LEU A 406 1.08 9.26 -19.37
N ALA A 407 1.12 7.94 -19.18
CA ALA A 407 0.84 7.31 -17.89
C ALA A 407 1.79 7.80 -16.79
N LEU A 408 3.09 7.94 -17.09
CA LEU A 408 4.08 8.51 -16.17
C LEU A 408 3.79 9.99 -15.88
N ILE A 409 3.42 10.79 -16.90
CA ILE A 409 3.06 12.20 -16.70
C ILE A 409 1.88 12.35 -15.75
N LEU A 410 0.82 11.55 -15.95
CA LEU A 410 -0.37 11.55 -15.09
C LEU A 410 0.00 11.17 -13.64
N ALA A 411 0.83 10.15 -13.46
CA ALA A 411 1.33 9.74 -12.15
C ALA A 411 2.15 10.85 -11.45
N LEU A 412 3.04 11.53 -12.18
CA LEU A 412 3.86 12.63 -11.64
C LEU A 412 3.02 13.87 -11.30
N TYR A 413 1.99 14.15 -12.09
CA TYR A 413 1.07 15.26 -11.85
C TYR A 413 0.19 15.02 -10.63
N ALA A 414 -0.31 13.80 -10.46
CA ALA A 414 -1.14 13.41 -9.31
C ALA A 414 -0.32 13.22 -8.02
N SER A 415 0.97 12.89 -8.12
CA SER A 415 1.83 12.72 -6.94
C SER A 415 2.03 14.03 -6.19
N SER A 416 2.23 13.94 -4.87
CA SER A 416 2.58 15.12 -4.07
C SER A 416 3.89 15.74 -4.56
N GLU A 417 4.06 17.05 -4.33
CA GLU A 417 5.30 17.75 -4.70
C GLU A 417 6.53 17.07 -4.11
N SER A 418 6.46 16.67 -2.83
CA SER A 418 7.56 15.99 -2.13
C SER A 418 7.83 14.59 -2.71
N ALA A 419 6.81 13.85 -3.16
CA ALA A 419 7.00 12.55 -3.81
C ALA A 419 7.62 12.71 -5.21
N ARG A 420 7.14 13.68 -5.99
CA ARG A 420 7.70 14.01 -7.31
C ARG A 420 9.16 14.43 -7.20
N GLU A 421 9.51 15.28 -6.24
CA GLU A 421 10.89 15.70 -6.00
C GLU A 421 11.79 14.52 -5.62
N ARG A 422 11.33 13.63 -4.73
CA ARG A 422 12.07 12.41 -4.37
C ARG A 422 12.33 11.53 -5.60
N TYR A 423 11.30 11.29 -6.40
CA TYR A 423 11.44 10.51 -7.63
C TYR A 423 12.47 11.13 -8.58
N LEU A 424 12.38 12.43 -8.84
CA LEU A 424 13.28 13.11 -9.79
C LEU A 424 14.73 13.20 -9.30
N THR A 425 14.96 13.27 -7.99
CA THR A 425 16.30 13.47 -7.42
C THR A 425 16.99 12.18 -6.98
N GLN A 426 16.22 11.17 -6.58
CA GLN A 426 16.72 9.95 -5.94
C GLN A 426 16.14 8.68 -6.55
N GLY A 427 15.00 8.77 -7.22
CA GLY A 427 14.30 7.64 -7.79
C GLY A 427 14.98 7.11 -9.04
N ARG A 428 14.90 5.79 -9.23
CA ARG A 428 15.21 5.15 -10.51
C ARG A 428 14.08 5.43 -11.50
N PRO A 429 14.37 5.88 -12.74
CA PRO A 429 13.35 6.27 -13.69
C PRO A 429 12.53 5.08 -14.21
N ILE A 430 11.42 5.39 -14.88
CA ILE A 430 10.79 4.47 -15.82
C ILE A 430 11.45 4.70 -17.18
N VAL A 431 12.05 3.65 -17.74
CA VAL A 431 12.66 3.63 -19.07
C VAL A 431 11.64 3.07 -20.05
N ILE A 432 11.09 3.94 -20.90
CA ILE A 432 10.05 3.55 -21.84
C ILE A 432 10.71 3.15 -23.16
N GLU A 433 10.56 1.88 -23.49
CA GLU A 433 11.20 1.22 -24.61
C GLU A 433 10.36 1.31 -25.90
N GLU A 434 10.98 1.00 -27.03
CA GLU A 434 10.30 0.94 -28.32
C GLU A 434 9.29 -0.21 -28.41
N ASP A 435 8.15 0.05 -29.05
CA ASP A 435 7.05 -0.90 -29.19
C ASP A 435 7.46 -2.18 -29.92
N VAL A 436 6.97 -3.33 -29.43
CA VAL A 436 7.05 -4.59 -30.17
C VAL A 436 5.85 -4.71 -31.09
N MET A 437 6.09 -4.54 -32.39
CA MET A 437 5.06 -4.68 -33.42
C MET A 437 4.67 -6.15 -33.63
N ARG A 438 3.36 -6.41 -33.67
CA ARG A 438 2.76 -7.67 -34.07
C ARG A 438 1.96 -7.45 -35.34
N GLY A 439 2.03 -8.41 -36.27
CA GLY A 439 1.37 -8.29 -37.58
C GLY A 439 -0.08 -8.79 -37.60
N ALA A 440 -0.54 -9.49 -36.56
CA ALA A 440 -1.87 -10.07 -36.50
C ALA A 440 -2.36 -10.25 -35.06
N ASN A 441 -3.68 -10.29 -34.88
CA ASN A 441 -4.31 -10.45 -33.56
C ASN A 441 -3.90 -11.75 -32.86
N ILE A 442 -3.74 -12.86 -33.60
CA ILE A 442 -3.31 -14.16 -33.06
C ILE A 442 -1.89 -14.12 -32.45
N LEU A 443 -1.06 -13.16 -32.86
CA LEU A 443 0.29 -12.94 -32.32
C LEU A 443 0.30 -11.87 -31.23
N TRP A 444 -0.61 -10.89 -31.31
CA TRP A 444 -0.76 -9.81 -30.33
C TRP A 444 -1.40 -10.31 -29.03
N ALA A 445 -2.52 -11.04 -29.12
CA ALA A 445 -3.30 -11.50 -27.98
C ALA A 445 -2.48 -12.25 -26.89
N PRO A 446 -1.61 -13.23 -27.23
CA PRO A 446 -0.84 -13.96 -26.22
C PRO A 446 0.46 -13.25 -25.79
N SER A 447 0.82 -12.11 -26.38
CA SER A 447 2.05 -11.39 -26.06
C SER A 447 1.77 -10.38 -24.93
N PRO A 448 2.25 -10.58 -23.68
CA PRO A 448 2.03 -9.61 -22.62
C PRO A 448 2.93 -8.38 -22.77
N LEU A 449 2.52 -7.27 -22.15
CA LEU A 449 3.38 -6.14 -21.82
C LEU A 449 4.67 -6.65 -21.16
N GLN A 450 5.82 -6.15 -21.63
CA GLN A 450 7.10 -6.52 -21.06
C GLN A 450 7.52 -5.46 -20.05
N MET A 451 7.70 -5.88 -18.80
CA MET A 451 8.25 -5.05 -17.73
C MET A 451 9.39 -5.79 -17.05
N TRP A 452 10.52 -5.13 -16.84
CA TRP A 452 11.63 -5.65 -16.06
C TRP A 452 12.35 -4.53 -15.32
N GLU A 453 13.03 -4.89 -14.25
CA GLU A 453 13.74 -3.94 -13.40
C GLU A 453 15.24 -4.23 -13.40
N ASP A 454 16.05 -3.19 -13.59
CA ASP A 454 17.50 -3.25 -13.45
C ASP A 454 18.05 -1.99 -12.75
N GLU A 455 19.37 -1.76 -12.88
CA GLU A 455 20.04 -0.60 -12.29
C GLU A 455 19.63 0.73 -12.94
N ALA A 456 19.21 0.74 -14.21
CA ALA A 456 18.74 1.92 -14.92
C ALA A 456 17.29 2.27 -14.54
N GLY A 457 16.49 1.29 -14.14
CA GLY A 457 15.17 1.52 -13.55
C GLY A 457 14.13 0.49 -13.97
N LEU A 458 12.87 0.92 -14.08
CA LEU A 458 11.78 0.09 -14.58
C LEU A 458 11.67 0.25 -16.08
N HIS A 459 12.02 -0.79 -16.82
CA HIS A 459 11.81 -0.82 -18.26
C HIS A 459 10.37 -1.23 -18.57
N VAL A 460 9.73 -0.50 -19.48
CA VAL A 460 8.37 -0.77 -19.95
C VAL A 460 8.37 -0.81 -21.46
N ARG A 461 8.03 -1.97 -22.02
CA ARG A 461 7.95 -2.18 -23.46
C ARG A 461 6.58 -2.69 -23.86
N SER A 462 5.85 -1.85 -24.61
CA SER A 462 4.50 -2.15 -25.09
C SER A 462 4.49 -3.14 -26.25
N ILE A 463 3.36 -3.86 -26.37
CA ILE A 463 3.07 -4.70 -27.52
C ILE A 463 1.98 -4.02 -28.35
N ALA A 464 2.28 -3.76 -29.62
CA ALA A 464 1.43 -3.01 -30.52
C ALA A 464 0.97 -3.85 -31.70
N LEU A 465 -0.27 -3.66 -32.14
CA LEU A 465 -0.79 -4.12 -33.44
C LEU A 465 -1.45 -2.94 -34.13
N VAL A 466 -0.90 -2.52 -35.26
CA VAL A 466 -1.37 -1.34 -35.99
C VAL A 466 -1.83 -1.74 -37.38
N THR A 467 -3.05 -1.37 -37.73
CA THR A 467 -3.61 -1.50 -39.07
C THR A 467 -3.93 -0.12 -39.65
N SER A 468 -4.52 -0.06 -40.85
CA SER A 468 -5.00 1.21 -41.39
C SER A 468 -6.18 1.79 -40.62
N ARG A 469 -6.90 0.97 -39.84
CA ARG A 469 -8.09 1.35 -39.08
C ARG A 469 -7.86 1.37 -37.57
N ASP A 470 -7.11 0.41 -37.06
CA ASP A 470 -7.06 0.08 -35.65
C ASP A 470 -5.64 0.19 -35.09
N HIS A 471 -5.55 0.51 -33.80
CA HIS A 471 -4.29 0.54 -33.06
C HIS A 471 -4.50 -0.12 -31.70
N TYR A 472 -4.01 -1.36 -31.55
CA TYR A 472 -4.14 -2.10 -30.30
C TYR A 472 -2.87 -1.98 -29.49
N CYS A 473 -3.01 -1.68 -28.21
CA CYS A 473 -1.91 -1.43 -27.29
C CYS A 473 -2.04 -2.29 -26.05
N LYS A 474 -0.93 -2.84 -25.58
CA LYS A 474 -0.78 -3.34 -24.21
C LYS A 474 0.14 -2.40 -23.47
N VAL A 475 -0.38 -1.70 -22.46
CA VAL A 475 0.30 -0.57 -21.81
C VAL A 475 0.27 -0.70 -20.30
N MET A 476 1.19 0.02 -19.65
CA MET A 476 1.21 0.17 -18.21
C MET A 476 0.04 1.06 -17.75
N SER A 477 -0.54 0.72 -16.61
CA SER A 477 -1.54 1.55 -15.92
C SER A 477 -0.90 2.84 -15.37
N PRO A 478 -1.59 4.00 -15.38
CA PRO A 478 -1.17 5.19 -14.66
C PRO A 478 -0.98 4.94 -13.16
N TYR A 479 -1.78 4.06 -12.56
CA TYR A 479 -1.65 3.69 -11.15
C TYR A 479 -0.39 2.85 -10.89
N ARG A 480 0.02 2.01 -11.86
CA ARG A 480 1.31 1.29 -11.81
C ARG A 480 2.49 2.27 -11.84
N ALA A 481 2.42 3.29 -12.70
CA ALA A 481 3.42 4.36 -12.72
C ALA A 481 3.44 5.13 -11.38
N MET A 482 2.27 5.38 -10.78
CA MET A 482 2.17 6.06 -9.49
C MET A 482 2.80 5.25 -8.34
N GLU A 483 2.63 3.93 -8.32
CA GLU A 483 3.33 3.06 -7.37
C GLU A 483 4.85 3.10 -7.55
N TRP A 484 5.33 3.16 -8.79
CA TRP A 484 6.75 3.29 -9.07
C TRP A 484 7.31 4.62 -8.56
N VAL A 485 6.66 5.74 -8.88
CA VAL A 485 7.06 7.10 -8.46
C VAL A 485 7.09 7.22 -6.94
N ASN A 486 6.10 6.67 -6.24
CA ASN A 486 5.95 6.88 -4.80
C ASN A 486 6.69 5.84 -3.94
N VAL A 487 6.99 4.65 -4.48
CA VAL A 487 7.53 3.53 -3.70
C VAL A 487 8.73 2.87 -4.36
N ASP A 488 8.54 2.19 -5.49
CA ASP A 488 9.54 1.22 -5.99
C ASP A 488 10.82 1.88 -6.53
N SER A 489 10.70 3.07 -7.13
CA SER A 489 11.85 3.84 -7.62
C SER A 489 12.83 4.23 -6.50
N LEU A 490 12.34 4.38 -5.27
CA LEU A 490 13.09 4.85 -4.10
C LEU A 490 13.80 3.72 -3.35
N ARG A 491 13.63 2.46 -3.78
CA ARG A 491 14.32 1.31 -3.19
C ARG A 491 15.81 1.33 -3.59
N PRO A 492 16.70 0.88 -2.70
CA PRO A 492 18.15 0.93 -2.97
C PRO A 492 18.60 -0.06 -4.05
N LYS A 493 17.81 -1.10 -4.34
CA LYS A 493 18.12 -2.13 -5.33
C LYS A 493 16.84 -2.64 -5.99
N PRO A 494 16.96 -3.24 -7.19
CA PRO A 494 15.87 -3.98 -7.79
C PRO A 494 15.32 -5.04 -6.86
N LEU A 495 13.99 -5.18 -6.84
CA LEU A 495 13.39 -6.36 -6.26
C LEU A 495 13.80 -7.53 -7.15
N GLN A 496 14.53 -8.50 -6.60
CA GLN A 496 14.79 -9.75 -7.32
C GLN A 496 13.45 -10.45 -7.48
N GLY A 497 12.90 -10.37 -8.69
CA GLY A 497 11.64 -11.01 -9.09
C GLY A 497 11.72 -12.52 -9.14
#